data_AF-A0A2T0QZN2-F1
#
_entry.id   AF-A0A2T0QZN2-F1
#
_cell.length_a   1.000
_cell.length_b   1.000
_cell.length_c   1.000
_cell.angle_alpha   90.00
_cell.angle_beta   90.00
_cell.angle_gamma   90.00
#
_symmetry.space_group_name_H-M   'P 1'
#
loop_
_entity.id
_entity.type
_entity.pdbx_description
1 polymer ?
#
loop_
_entity_poly.entity_id
_entity_poly.type
_entity_poly.pdbx_seq_one_letter_code
_entity_poly.pdbx_strand_id
1 'polypeptide(L)'
;MTDKITIGEFTVTVLTDGASHLPPSAYPGADFTKYPDTLDATGTHEIRLGAHLVQGPHGTFLVDAGAGELSMPFPPELAAANGLTNPPPTMASAGALPAALAAEGVAPEDITEIFTTHLHLDHIGWIVKDGRPFFPNATVHYGAEDWALLVDGAPADDPARIVMESAREAGILRTYAAGESQLLPGVSAVHAPGHTPGHVTVTLSSQGQRLWFVGDLIELPAQLNDENIHFMTDVDRDTAGSARRRIFEQAKEGRVVIAASHLSDPSFALITEDDTWVDATAR
;
A
#
# COMPACT_ATOMS: atom_id res chain seq x y z
N MET A 1 4.32 -18.55 -4.56
CA MET A 1 5.08 -17.33 -4.21
C MET A 1 5.29 -17.35 -2.71
N THR A 2 6.37 -16.73 -2.23
CA THR A 2 6.65 -16.69 -0.79
C THR A 2 6.10 -15.39 -0.23
N ASP A 3 5.08 -15.46 0.61
CA ASP A 3 4.46 -14.28 1.25
C ASP A 3 5.27 -13.80 2.46
N LYS A 4 6.51 -14.26 2.63
CA LYS A 4 7.35 -13.99 3.79
C LYS A 4 8.83 -13.83 3.40
N ILE A 5 9.50 -12.85 3.99
CA ILE A 5 10.93 -12.62 3.85
C ILE A 5 11.57 -12.25 5.20
N THR A 6 12.85 -12.58 5.37
CA THR A 6 13.64 -12.17 6.55
C THR A 6 14.62 -11.07 6.16
N ILE A 7 14.61 -9.98 6.92
CA ILE A 7 15.50 -8.82 6.77
C ILE A 7 16.23 -8.63 8.10
N GLY A 8 17.45 -9.15 8.19
CA GLY A 8 18.22 -9.24 9.43
C GLY A 8 17.42 -9.94 10.53
N GLU A 9 17.06 -9.20 11.57
CA GLU A 9 16.31 -9.70 12.73
C GLU A 9 14.78 -9.65 12.56
N PHE A 10 14.29 -9.12 11.44
CA PHE A 10 12.86 -8.95 11.19
C PHE A 10 12.33 -10.01 10.23
N THR A 11 11.15 -10.51 10.54
CA THR A 11 10.32 -11.27 9.59
C THR A 11 9.23 -10.35 9.07
N VAL A 12 9.13 -10.25 7.75
CA VAL A 12 8.10 -9.47 7.07
C VAL A 12 7.18 -10.44 6.36
N THR A 13 5.87 -10.31 6.57
CA THR A 13 4.84 -11.16 5.98
C THR A 13 3.84 -10.29 5.25
N VAL A 14 3.51 -10.65 4.01
CA VAL A 14 2.43 -10.04 3.25
C VAL A 14 1.10 -10.56 3.80
N LEU A 15 0.21 -9.66 4.18
CA LEU A 15 -1.14 -9.98 4.58
C LEU A 15 -2.10 -9.53 3.49
N THR A 16 -2.89 -10.46 2.95
CA THR A 16 -3.93 -10.15 1.96
C THR A 16 -5.25 -9.89 2.66
N ASP A 17 -5.81 -8.70 2.43
CA ASP A 17 -7.15 -8.32 2.89
C ASP A 17 -8.20 -8.57 1.79
N GLY A 18 -7.79 -8.50 0.53
CA GLY A 18 -8.66 -8.66 -0.62
C GLY A 18 -7.97 -8.28 -1.93
N ALA A 19 -8.77 -7.90 -2.92
CA ALA A 19 -8.28 -7.45 -4.22
C ALA A 19 -9.22 -6.42 -4.84
N SER A 20 -8.66 -5.61 -5.75
CA SER A 20 -9.41 -4.75 -6.66
C SER A 20 -9.10 -5.10 -8.11
N HIS A 21 -10.11 -5.03 -8.97
CA HIS A 21 -10.01 -5.21 -10.41
C HIS A 21 -10.16 -3.85 -11.10
N LEU A 22 -9.05 -3.32 -11.57
CA LEU A 22 -8.98 -1.97 -12.13
C LEU A 22 -9.08 -2.01 -13.66
N PRO A 23 -9.98 -1.21 -14.27
CA PRO A 23 -10.05 -1.16 -15.72
C PRO A 23 -8.85 -0.37 -16.31
N PRO A 24 -8.59 -0.45 -17.63
CA PRO A 24 -7.49 0.26 -18.27
C PRO A 24 -7.45 1.77 -17.99
N SER A 25 -8.61 2.42 -17.88
CA SER A 25 -8.71 3.85 -17.53
C SER A 25 -8.17 4.21 -16.14
N ALA A 26 -7.92 3.23 -15.27
CA ALA A 26 -7.22 3.43 -14.00
C ALA A 26 -5.76 3.86 -14.17
N TYR A 27 -5.19 3.61 -15.36
CA TYR A 27 -3.79 3.87 -15.66
C TYR A 27 -3.64 4.84 -16.84
N PRO A 28 -3.95 6.14 -16.68
CA PRO A 28 -3.74 7.12 -17.72
C PRO A 28 -2.31 7.08 -18.26
N GLY A 29 -2.17 7.01 -19.59
CA GLY A 29 -0.88 6.92 -20.28
C GLY A 29 -0.41 5.49 -20.56
N ALA A 30 -1.01 4.46 -19.94
CA ALA A 30 -0.69 3.08 -20.27
C ALA A 30 -1.14 2.67 -21.67
N ASP A 31 -0.22 2.10 -22.44
CA ASP A 31 -0.50 1.38 -23.66
C ASP A 31 -0.42 -0.13 -23.38
N PHE A 32 -1.56 -0.74 -23.05
CA PHE A 32 -1.63 -2.17 -22.74
C PHE A 32 -1.28 -3.08 -23.92
N THR A 33 -1.17 -2.56 -25.15
CA THR A 33 -0.63 -3.35 -26.27
C THR A 33 0.88 -3.60 -26.14
N LYS A 34 1.59 -2.77 -25.38
CA LYS A 34 3.01 -2.95 -25.02
C LYS A 34 3.20 -3.84 -23.79
N TYR A 35 2.15 -3.99 -22.97
CA TYR A 35 2.15 -4.77 -21.73
C TYR A 35 1.03 -5.82 -21.75
N PRO A 36 1.06 -6.78 -22.70
CA PRO A 36 -0.06 -7.67 -22.98
C PRO A 36 -0.44 -8.61 -21.82
N ASP A 37 0.48 -8.86 -20.89
CA ASP A 37 0.28 -9.75 -19.73
C ASP A 37 -0.26 -9.02 -18.49
N THR A 38 -0.52 -7.72 -18.60
CA THR A 38 -0.99 -6.90 -17.48
C THR A 38 -2.49 -7.05 -17.19
N LEU A 39 -3.30 -7.19 -18.24
CA LEU A 39 -4.75 -7.33 -18.10
C LEU A 39 -5.13 -8.82 -18.08
N ASP A 40 -6.01 -9.18 -17.17
CA ASP A 40 -6.58 -10.52 -17.07
C ASP A 40 -7.64 -10.78 -18.16
N ALA A 41 -8.24 -11.98 -18.13
CA ALA A 41 -9.26 -12.40 -19.11
C ALA A 41 -10.55 -11.55 -19.09
N THR A 42 -10.77 -10.75 -18.05
CA THR A 42 -11.90 -9.81 -17.93
C THR A 42 -11.56 -8.43 -18.48
N GLY A 43 -10.30 -8.18 -18.84
CA GLY A 43 -9.80 -6.91 -19.35
C GLY A 43 -9.45 -5.92 -18.23
N THR A 44 -9.29 -6.39 -17.00
CA THR A 44 -8.87 -5.57 -15.84
C THR A 44 -7.48 -5.95 -15.36
N HIS A 45 -6.83 -5.07 -14.60
CA HIS A 45 -5.65 -5.41 -13.81
C HIS A 45 -6.06 -5.68 -12.37
N GLU A 46 -5.72 -6.85 -11.84
CA GLU A 46 -5.95 -7.18 -10.44
C GLU A 46 -4.82 -6.61 -9.58
N ILE A 47 -5.17 -5.80 -8.57
CA ILE A 47 -4.26 -5.34 -7.53
C ILE A 47 -4.62 -5.95 -6.19
N ARG A 48 -3.61 -6.26 -5.38
CA ARG A 48 -3.79 -6.77 -4.01
C ARG A 48 -4.21 -5.63 -3.08
N LEU A 49 -5.14 -5.88 -2.17
CA LEU A 49 -5.40 -5.02 -1.01
C LEU A 49 -4.87 -5.72 0.24
N GLY A 50 -4.27 -4.99 1.17
CA GLY A 50 -3.70 -5.63 2.36
C GLY A 50 -2.78 -4.77 3.20
N ALA A 51 -1.89 -5.45 3.90
CA ALA A 51 -0.89 -4.84 4.76
C ALA A 51 0.39 -5.68 4.76
N HIS A 52 1.42 -5.18 5.44
CA HIS A 52 2.62 -5.94 5.75
C HIS A 52 2.77 -6.08 7.26
N LEU A 53 2.80 -7.33 7.74
CA LEU A 53 3.10 -7.66 9.12
C LEU A 53 4.61 -7.72 9.32
N VAL A 54 5.13 -7.01 10.31
CA VAL A 54 6.54 -7.03 10.66
C VAL A 54 6.71 -7.48 12.10
N GLN A 55 7.49 -8.55 12.29
CA GLN A 55 7.81 -9.12 13.60
C GLN A 55 9.33 -9.06 13.81
N GLY A 56 9.77 -8.48 14.93
CA GLY A 56 11.19 -8.36 15.23
C GLY A 56 11.50 -7.95 16.67
N PRO A 57 12.73 -7.48 16.96
CA PRO A 57 13.19 -7.19 18.32
C PRO A 57 12.44 -6.03 19.00
N HIS A 58 11.70 -5.23 18.25
CA HIS A 58 10.92 -4.08 18.75
C HIS A 58 9.42 -4.35 18.82
N GLY A 59 9.01 -5.62 18.71
CA GLY A 59 7.61 -6.04 18.77
C GLY A 59 7.03 -6.38 17.40
N THR A 60 5.70 -6.31 17.35
CA THR A 60 4.90 -6.63 16.17
C THR A 60 4.18 -5.37 15.71
N PHE A 61 4.36 -5.00 14.45
CA PHE A 61 3.74 -3.81 13.88
C PHE A 61 3.25 -4.08 12.45
N LEU A 62 2.41 -3.18 11.96
CA LEU A 62 1.91 -3.19 10.59
C LEU A 62 2.44 -2.02 9.79
N VAL A 63 2.65 -2.24 8.50
CA VAL A 63 2.65 -1.18 7.48
C VAL A 63 1.35 -1.30 6.70
N ASP A 64 0.53 -0.25 6.78
CA ASP A 64 -0.88 -0.21 6.38
C ASP A 64 -1.77 -1.22 7.13
N ALA A 65 -3.08 -1.15 6.90
CA ALA A 65 -4.13 -1.88 7.61
C ALA A 65 -5.30 -2.28 6.70
N GLY A 66 -5.07 -2.49 5.40
CA GLY A 66 -6.11 -2.96 4.47
C GLY A 66 -7.32 -2.03 4.36
N ALA A 67 -8.41 -2.52 3.76
CA ALA A 67 -9.59 -1.77 3.36
C ALA A 67 -10.78 -1.88 4.31
N GLY A 68 -10.67 -2.67 5.37
CA GLY A 68 -11.83 -2.99 6.20
C GLY A 68 -12.78 -3.95 5.49
N GLU A 69 -14.02 -4.00 5.96
CA GLU A 69 -15.08 -4.77 5.30
C GLU A 69 -15.57 -4.00 4.06
N LEU A 70 -15.12 -4.41 2.88
CA LEU A 70 -15.40 -3.73 1.61
C LEU A 70 -16.04 -4.68 0.61
N SER A 71 -17.16 -4.26 0.03
CA SER A 71 -17.76 -4.92 -1.13
C SER A 71 -18.27 -3.86 -2.09
N MET A 72 -17.57 -3.70 -3.21
CA MET A 72 -17.89 -2.71 -4.23
C MET A 72 -18.23 -3.43 -5.53
N PRO A 73 -19.52 -3.48 -5.94
CA PRO A 73 -19.92 -4.01 -7.24
C PRO A 73 -19.21 -3.26 -8.37
N PHE A 74 -18.90 -3.97 -9.46
CA PHE A 74 -18.27 -3.31 -10.60
C PHE A 74 -19.27 -2.34 -11.27
N PRO A 75 -18.97 -1.04 -11.39
CA PRO A 75 -19.95 -0.09 -11.92
C PRO A 75 -20.22 -0.38 -13.41
N PRO A 76 -21.50 -0.61 -13.82
CA PRO A 76 -21.81 -0.94 -15.21
C PRO A 76 -21.40 0.15 -16.21
N GLU A 77 -21.49 1.41 -15.81
CA GLU A 77 -21.09 2.56 -16.64
C GLU A 77 -19.57 2.59 -16.85
N LEU A 78 -18.80 2.28 -15.81
CA LEU A 78 -17.34 2.20 -15.90
C LEU A 78 -16.90 1.03 -16.79
N ALA A 79 -17.55 -0.13 -16.64
CA ALA A 79 -17.33 -1.29 -17.50
C ALA A 79 -17.59 -0.94 -18.97
N ALA A 80 -18.74 -0.30 -19.26
CA ALA A 80 -19.10 0.13 -20.61
C ALA A 80 -18.10 1.15 -21.18
N ALA A 81 -17.67 2.14 -20.39
CA ALA A 81 -16.70 3.16 -20.79
C ALA A 81 -15.32 2.56 -21.12
N ASN A 82 -14.98 1.42 -20.54
CA ASN A 82 -13.75 0.67 -20.81
C ASN A 82 -13.92 -0.48 -21.80
N GLY A 83 -15.11 -0.63 -22.40
CA GLY A 83 -15.39 -1.70 -23.37
C GLY A 83 -15.36 -3.11 -22.79
N LEU A 84 -15.52 -3.27 -21.48
CA LEU A 84 -15.50 -4.57 -20.81
C LEU A 84 -16.79 -5.33 -21.13
N THR A 85 -16.67 -6.51 -21.73
CA THR A 85 -17.80 -7.35 -22.13
C THR A 85 -18.19 -8.38 -21.06
N ASN A 86 -17.29 -8.70 -20.16
CA ASN A 86 -17.48 -9.63 -19.05
C ASN A 86 -16.67 -9.16 -17.82
N PRO A 87 -17.00 -8.00 -17.22
CA PRO A 87 -16.28 -7.49 -16.07
C PRO A 87 -16.46 -8.42 -14.86
N PRO A 88 -15.53 -8.39 -13.89
CA PRO A 88 -15.71 -9.05 -12.61
C PRO A 88 -16.99 -8.57 -11.90
N PRO A 89 -17.61 -9.39 -11.03
CA PRO A 89 -18.84 -8.99 -10.33
C PRO A 89 -18.62 -7.80 -9.37
N THR A 90 -17.42 -7.70 -8.81
CA THR A 90 -16.99 -6.63 -7.89
C THR A 90 -15.75 -5.96 -8.43
N MET A 91 -15.70 -4.63 -8.36
CA MET A 91 -14.46 -3.87 -8.59
C MET A 91 -13.50 -4.01 -7.41
N ALA A 92 -14.01 -4.11 -6.18
CA ALA A 92 -13.19 -4.34 -5.00
C ALA A 92 -13.92 -5.23 -4.00
N SER A 93 -13.20 -6.16 -3.37
CA SER A 93 -13.70 -6.96 -2.26
C SER A 93 -12.58 -7.18 -1.27
N ALA A 94 -12.83 -6.86 0.00
CA ALA A 94 -11.85 -7.02 1.08
C ALA A 94 -12.52 -7.29 2.43
N GLY A 95 -11.70 -7.64 3.41
CA GLY A 95 -12.09 -7.90 4.78
C GLY A 95 -11.43 -9.15 5.38
N ALA A 96 -10.45 -9.72 4.70
CA ALA A 96 -9.73 -10.91 5.12
C ALA A 96 -8.55 -10.64 6.08
N LEU A 97 -8.16 -9.37 6.32
CA LEU A 97 -6.99 -9.02 7.14
C LEU A 97 -7.01 -9.65 8.54
N PRO A 98 -8.14 -9.69 9.29
CA PRO A 98 -8.18 -10.35 10.59
C PRO A 98 -7.89 -11.85 10.51
N ALA A 99 -8.35 -12.52 9.46
CA ALA A 99 -8.09 -13.95 9.25
C ALA A 99 -6.63 -14.17 8.83
N ALA A 100 -6.05 -13.28 8.01
CA ALA A 100 -4.65 -13.31 7.62
C ALA A 100 -3.71 -13.14 8.84
N LEU A 101 -4.02 -12.20 9.74
CA LEU A 101 -3.31 -12.03 11.02
C LEU A 101 -3.38 -13.27 11.90
N ALA A 102 -4.59 -13.83 12.06
CA ALA A 102 -4.80 -15.04 12.86
C ALA A 102 -4.03 -16.25 12.30
N ALA A 103 -3.86 -16.36 10.98
CA ALA A 103 -3.07 -17.40 10.34
C ALA A 103 -1.56 -17.30 10.69
N GLU A 104 -1.08 -16.10 10.99
CA GLU A 104 0.28 -15.83 11.49
C GLU A 104 0.37 -15.92 13.03
N GLY A 105 -0.72 -16.28 13.71
CA GLY A 105 -0.77 -16.40 15.16
C GLY A 105 -0.71 -15.04 15.89
N VAL A 106 -1.10 -13.97 15.20
CA VAL A 106 -1.10 -12.59 15.73
C VAL A 106 -2.54 -12.13 15.97
N ALA A 107 -2.82 -11.71 17.19
CA ALA A 107 -4.09 -11.07 17.53
C ALA A 107 -4.00 -9.54 17.31
N PRO A 108 -5.13 -8.83 17.08
CA PRO A 108 -5.11 -7.37 16.96
C PRO A 108 -4.47 -6.65 18.16
N GLU A 109 -4.56 -7.22 19.36
CA GLU A 109 -3.94 -6.70 20.58
C GLU A 109 -2.41 -6.80 20.58
N ASP A 110 -1.82 -7.67 19.75
CA ASP A 110 -0.36 -7.84 19.66
C ASP A 110 0.30 -6.73 18.82
N ILE A 111 -0.48 -5.99 18.03
CA ILE A 111 0.00 -4.88 17.21
C ILE A 111 0.16 -3.63 18.08
N THR A 112 1.38 -3.09 18.13
CA THR A 112 1.69 -1.89 18.94
C THR A 112 1.88 -0.63 18.11
N GLU A 113 2.19 -0.78 16.82
CA GLU A 113 2.40 0.33 15.90
C GLU A 113 1.77 0.00 14.54
N ILE A 114 1.19 1.01 13.90
CA ILE A 114 0.71 0.96 12.53
C ILE A 114 1.31 2.17 11.81
N PHE A 115 2.15 1.91 10.80
CA PHE A 115 2.73 2.94 9.95
C PHE A 115 1.95 3.00 8.65
N THR A 116 1.09 4.00 8.47
CA THR A 116 0.32 4.15 7.24
C THR A 116 1.17 4.85 6.19
N THR A 117 1.24 4.29 4.99
CA THR A 117 1.90 4.93 3.84
C THR A 117 1.15 6.19 3.43
N HIS A 118 -0.19 6.14 3.43
CA HIS A 118 -1.08 7.27 3.19
C HIS A 118 -2.52 6.95 3.68
N LEU A 119 -3.45 7.90 3.52
CA LEU A 119 -4.80 7.81 4.10
C LEU A 119 -5.93 7.36 3.14
N HIS A 120 -5.64 6.67 2.03
CA HIS A 120 -6.71 6.01 1.28
C HIS A 120 -7.28 4.83 2.06
N LEU A 121 -8.58 4.57 1.86
CA LEU A 121 -9.35 3.61 2.65
C LEU A 121 -8.72 2.23 2.68
N ASP A 122 -8.17 1.77 1.57
CA ASP A 122 -7.54 0.46 1.40
C ASP A 122 -6.21 0.27 2.12
N HIS A 123 -5.73 1.33 2.79
CA HIS A 123 -4.55 1.31 3.65
C HIS A 123 -4.89 1.50 5.13
N ILE A 124 -6.09 1.98 5.45
CA ILE A 124 -6.46 2.38 6.82
C ILE A 124 -7.76 1.74 7.32
N GLY A 125 -8.47 1.00 6.49
CA GLY A 125 -9.83 0.57 6.73
C GLY A 125 -10.01 -0.33 7.96
N TRP A 126 -8.98 -1.09 8.36
CA TRP A 126 -9.03 -1.85 9.62
C TRP A 126 -8.54 -1.06 10.84
N ILE A 127 -8.14 0.21 10.75
CA ILE A 127 -7.70 0.96 11.95
C ILE A 127 -8.85 1.10 12.95
N VAL A 128 -10.06 1.34 12.45
CA VAL A 128 -11.28 1.47 13.24
C VAL A 128 -12.33 0.50 12.71
N LYS A 129 -12.98 -0.23 13.62
CA LYS A 129 -14.15 -1.05 13.33
C LYS A 129 -15.27 -0.70 14.30
N ASP A 130 -16.47 -0.48 13.76
CA ASP A 130 -17.66 -0.10 14.54
C ASP A 130 -17.41 1.10 15.48
N GLY A 131 -16.68 2.11 14.98
CA GLY A 131 -16.35 3.34 15.71
C GLY A 131 -15.31 3.18 16.84
N ARG A 132 -14.63 2.04 16.93
CA ARG A 132 -13.58 1.79 17.94
C ARG A 132 -12.29 1.31 17.29
N PRO A 133 -11.12 1.60 17.88
CA PRO A 133 -9.85 1.03 17.43
C PRO A 133 -9.94 -0.49 17.33
N PHE A 134 -9.64 -1.04 16.16
CA PHE A 134 -9.59 -2.50 15.96
C PHE A 134 -8.31 -3.10 16.57
N PHE A 135 -7.22 -2.33 16.54
CA PHE A 135 -5.93 -2.63 17.16
C PHE A 135 -5.79 -1.81 18.46
N PRO A 136 -6.30 -2.29 19.62
CA PRO A 136 -6.51 -1.45 20.79
C PRO A 136 -5.23 -0.96 21.47
N ASN A 137 -4.08 -1.59 21.20
CA ASN A 137 -2.78 -1.23 21.76
C ASN A 137 -1.91 -0.43 20.77
N ALA A 138 -2.40 -0.20 19.54
CA ALA A 138 -1.60 0.40 18.49
C ALA A 138 -1.61 1.93 18.55
N THR A 139 -0.44 2.53 18.31
CA THR A 139 -0.36 3.91 17.84
C THR A 139 -0.32 3.92 16.31
N VAL A 140 -1.07 4.84 15.70
CA VAL A 140 -1.18 4.98 14.24
C VAL A 140 -0.39 6.20 13.80
N HIS A 141 0.56 6.01 12.88
CA HIS A 141 1.38 7.08 12.33
C HIS A 141 0.99 7.37 10.88
N TYR A 142 0.87 8.65 10.54
CA TYR A 142 0.46 9.11 9.21
C TYR A 142 1.15 10.41 8.79
N GLY A 143 1.15 10.71 7.49
CA GLY A 143 1.62 11.98 6.94
C GLY A 143 0.62 13.11 7.22
N ALA A 144 1.05 14.15 7.95
CA ALA A 144 0.16 15.24 8.36
C ALA A 144 -0.49 15.97 7.18
N GLU A 145 0.21 16.01 6.04
CA GLU A 145 -0.19 16.65 4.80
C GLU A 145 -1.42 16.02 4.15
N ASP A 146 -1.72 14.75 4.45
CA ASP A 146 -2.94 14.09 3.95
C ASP A 146 -4.22 14.62 4.59
N TRP A 147 -4.13 15.14 5.83
CA TRP A 147 -5.31 15.43 6.63
C TRP A 147 -6.27 16.43 5.97
N ALA A 148 -5.72 17.54 5.48
CA ALA A 148 -6.52 18.63 4.94
C ALA A 148 -7.33 18.18 3.70
N LEU A 149 -6.73 17.38 2.83
CA LEU A 149 -7.35 16.95 1.59
C LEU A 149 -8.24 15.72 1.80
N LEU A 150 -7.72 14.68 2.46
CA LEU A 150 -8.36 13.36 2.53
C LEU A 150 -9.29 13.19 3.72
N VAL A 151 -9.23 14.05 4.73
CA VAL A 151 -10.11 14.00 5.89
C VAL A 151 -11.02 15.22 5.93
N ASP A 152 -10.47 16.42 6.09
CA ASP A 152 -11.29 17.64 6.23
C ASP A 152 -12.02 17.97 4.91
N GLY A 153 -11.35 17.78 3.77
CA GLY A 153 -11.87 18.04 2.42
C GLY A 153 -12.77 16.94 1.85
N ALA A 154 -12.77 15.75 2.42
CA ALA A 154 -13.61 14.63 1.97
C ALA A 154 -15.07 14.79 2.41
N PRO A 155 -16.06 14.22 1.69
CA PRO A 155 -17.45 14.16 2.13
C PRO A 155 -17.58 13.58 3.55
N ALA A 156 -18.58 14.02 4.32
CA ALA A 156 -18.78 13.56 5.70
C ALA A 156 -19.10 12.06 5.80
N ASP A 157 -19.62 11.46 4.75
CA ASP A 157 -19.91 10.04 4.60
C ASP A 157 -18.78 9.24 3.93
N ASP A 158 -17.64 9.89 3.65
CA ASP A 158 -16.46 9.20 3.15
C ASP A 158 -15.91 8.22 4.21
N PRO A 159 -15.74 6.92 3.87
CA PRO A 159 -15.29 5.93 4.85
C PRO A 159 -13.90 6.19 5.42
N ALA A 160 -12.95 6.69 4.61
CA ALA A 160 -11.60 6.99 5.08
C ALA A 160 -11.61 8.17 6.07
N ARG A 161 -12.42 9.20 5.79
CA ARG A 161 -12.67 10.29 6.73
C ARG A 161 -13.23 9.78 8.05
N ILE A 162 -14.27 8.94 8.02
CA ILE A 162 -14.91 8.38 9.23
C ILE A 162 -13.90 7.60 10.08
N VAL A 163 -13.07 6.76 9.44
CA VAL A 163 -12.00 6.01 10.10
C VAL A 163 -11.03 6.95 10.81
N MET A 164 -10.51 7.97 10.12
CA MET A 164 -9.50 8.87 10.67
C MET A 164 -10.05 9.82 11.73
N GLU A 165 -11.28 10.32 11.60
CA GLU A 165 -11.93 11.12 12.65
C GLU A 165 -12.16 10.28 13.91
N SER A 166 -12.60 9.02 13.75
CA SER A 166 -12.78 8.09 14.89
C SER A 166 -11.45 7.75 15.57
N ALA A 167 -10.38 7.53 14.79
CA ALA A 167 -9.04 7.30 15.32
C ALA A 167 -8.49 8.53 16.07
N ARG A 168 -8.78 9.75 15.58
CA ARG A 168 -8.46 10.99 16.28
C ARG A 168 -9.20 11.10 17.61
N GLU A 169 -10.49 10.80 17.64
CA GLU A 169 -11.31 10.81 18.86
C GLU A 169 -10.82 9.78 19.90
N ALA A 170 -10.35 8.62 19.44
CA ALA A 170 -9.73 7.60 20.29
C ALA A 170 -8.32 8.01 20.79
N GLY A 171 -7.72 9.07 20.26
CA GLY A 171 -6.42 9.58 20.69
C GLY A 171 -5.21 8.74 20.26
N ILE A 172 -5.39 7.86 19.27
CA ILE A 172 -4.36 6.89 18.83
C ILE A 172 -3.46 7.41 17.70
N LEU A 173 -3.73 8.59 17.17
CA LEU A 173 -3.00 9.14 16.02
C LEU A 173 -1.71 9.88 16.42
N ARG A 174 -0.68 9.74 15.61
CA ARG A 174 0.57 10.49 15.61
C ARG A 174 0.94 10.87 14.17
N THR A 175 1.47 12.06 13.97
CA THR A 175 2.01 12.44 12.66
C THR A 175 3.47 12.00 12.56
N TYR A 176 3.93 11.68 11.37
CA TYR A 176 5.37 11.65 11.10
C TYR A 176 6.00 13.00 11.46
N ALA A 177 7.26 12.98 11.91
CA ALA A 177 8.02 14.21 12.07
C ALA A 177 8.38 14.79 10.68
N ALA A 178 8.70 16.08 10.63
CA ALA A 178 9.09 16.70 9.36
C ALA A 178 10.39 16.07 8.81
N GLY A 179 10.39 15.72 7.51
CA GLY A 179 11.53 15.08 6.85
C GLY A 179 11.58 13.57 7.07
N GLU A 180 12.79 12.99 7.08
CA GLU A 180 12.95 11.58 7.44
C GLU A 180 12.71 11.39 8.94
N SER A 181 11.79 10.48 9.26
CA SER A 181 11.38 10.21 10.64
C SER A 181 11.82 8.83 11.07
N GLN A 182 12.71 8.73 12.05
CA GLN A 182 12.98 7.45 12.72
C GLN A 182 11.78 7.08 13.59
N LEU A 183 11.19 5.91 13.35
CA LEU A 183 9.97 5.43 14.01
C LEU A 183 10.32 4.44 15.11
N LEU A 184 11.15 3.44 14.77
CA LEU A 184 11.72 2.44 15.66
C LEU A 184 13.19 2.24 15.27
N PRO A 185 14.03 1.59 16.09
CA PRO A 185 15.38 1.26 15.65
C PRO A 185 15.32 0.38 14.39
N GLY A 186 15.97 0.84 13.32
CA GLY A 186 15.94 0.20 12.01
C GLY A 186 14.69 0.49 11.16
N VAL A 187 13.71 1.25 11.66
CA VAL A 187 12.49 1.61 10.91
C VAL A 187 12.36 3.13 10.79
N SER A 188 12.23 3.65 9.57
CA SER A 188 12.02 5.08 9.31
C SER A 188 10.87 5.31 8.32
N ALA A 189 10.33 6.52 8.27
CA ALA A 189 9.47 6.98 7.17
C ALA A 189 10.20 8.04 6.35
N VAL A 190 10.12 7.92 5.02
CA VAL A 190 10.69 8.84 4.03
C VAL A 190 9.55 9.42 3.20
N HIS A 191 9.40 10.73 3.21
CA HIS A 191 8.37 11.42 2.44
C HIS A 191 8.51 11.17 0.93
N ALA A 192 7.41 10.81 0.29
CA ALA A 192 7.31 10.44 -1.12
C ALA A 192 5.99 10.95 -1.72
N PRO A 193 5.76 12.29 -1.71
CA PRO A 193 4.48 12.88 -2.05
C PRO A 193 4.13 12.65 -3.54
N GLY A 194 2.85 12.83 -3.85
CA GLY A 194 2.35 12.88 -5.22
C GLY A 194 1.10 12.04 -5.39
N HIS A 195 1.18 10.76 -5.00
CA HIS A 195 0.00 9.91 -4.89
C HIS A 195 -1.01 10.55 -3.93
N THR A 196 -0.53 10.84 -2.72
CA THR A 196 -1.15 11.79 -1.79
C THR A 196 -0.11 12.81 -1.30
N PRO A 197 -0.52 13.97 -0.74
CA PRO A 197 0.43 14.97 -0.24
C PRO A 197 1.33 14.47 0.90
N GLY A 198 0.80 13.60 1.76
CA GLY A 198 1.46 13.02 2.93
C GLY A 198 1.99 11.61 2.73
N HIS A 199 2.00 11.10 1.49
CA HIS A 199 2.50 9.75 1.20
C HIS A 199 3.95 9.57 1.66
N VAL A 200 4.22 8.43 2.30
CA VAL A 200 5.56 8.02 2.72
C VAL A 200 5.92 6.61 2.25
N THR A 201 7.21 6.40 2.02
CA THR A 201 7.83 5.08 2.02
C THR A 201 8.29 4.73 3.44
N VAL A 202 7.85 3.60 3.98
CA VAL A 202 8.38 3.07 5.25
C VAL A 202 9.61 2.22 4.94
N THR A 203 10.72 2.48 5.61
CA THR A 203 12.00 1.80 5.37
C THR A 203 12.37 0.92 6.56
N LEU A 204 12.92 -0.25 6.27
CA LEU A 204 13.40 -1.24 7.25
C LEU A 204 14.87 -1.57 6.95
N SER A 205 15.73 -1.48 7.96
CA SER A 205 17.16 -1.80 7.87
C SER A 205 17.59 -2.64 9.08
N SER A 206 18.19 -3.80 8.82
CA SER A 206 18.73 -4.67 9.87
C SER A 206 19.88 -5.51 9.33
N GLN A 207 20.98 -5.58 10.08
CA GLN A 207 22.17 -6.39 9.74
C GLN A 207 22.71 -6.17 8.31
N GLY A 208 22.64 -4.94 7.80
CA GLY A 208 23.09 -4.58 6.45
C GLY A 208 22.09 -4.94 5.32
N GLN A 209 20.96 -5.57 5.66
CA GLN A 209 19.85 -5.82 4.73
C GLN A 209 18.81 -4.70 4.83
N ARG A 210 18.11 -4.43 3.72
CA ARG A 210 17.13 -3.35 3.61
C ARG A 210 15.88 -3.79 2.87
N LEU A 211 14.72 -3.34 3.35
CA LEU A 211 13.43 -3.49 2.69
C LEU A 211 12.65 -2.19 2.80
N TRP A 212 12.02 -1.74 1.71
CA TRP A 212 11.18 -0.55 1.66
C TRP A 212 9.74 -0.92 1.29
N PHE A 213 8.80 -0.49 2.13
CA PHE A 213 7.38 -0.53 1.89
C PHE A 213 6.98 0.75 1.17
N VAL A 214 6.72 0.65 -0.12
CA VAL A 214 6.59 1.82 -1.00
C VAL A 214 5.17 2.33 -1.15
N GLY A 215 4.19 1.67 -0.51
CA GLY A 215 2.77 1.99 -0.65
C GLY A 215 2.38 2.07 -2.13
N ASP A 216 1.63 3.13 -2.43
CA ASP A 216 1.14 3.47 -3.77
C ASP A 216 2.11 4.41 -4.51
N LEU A 217 3.41 4.11 -4.40
CA LEU A 217 4.35 4.62 -5.40
C LEU A 217 4.23 3.83 -6.70
N ILE A 218 3.70 2.62 -6.67
CA ILE A 218 3.52 1.77 -7.84
C ILE A 218 2.36 0.79 -7.65
N GLU A 219 1.51 0.74 -8.67
CA GLU A 219 0.28 -0.04 -8.71
C GLU A 219 0.29 -0.99 -9.91
N LEU A 220 1.11 -0.66 -10.91
CA LEU A 220 1.30 -1.40 -12.14
C LEU A 220 2.80 -1.56 -12.43
N PRO A 221 3.33 -2.79 -12.60
CA PRO A 221 4.77 -3.00 -12.82
C PRO A 221 5.36 -2.18 -13.98
N ALA A 222 4.55 -1.89 -15.01
CA ALA A 222 4.94 -1.07 -16.16
C ALA A 222 5.32 0.37 -15.79
N GLN A 223 4.82 0.93 -14.69
CA GLN A 223 5.17 2.29 -14.20
C GLN A 223 6.65 2.41 -13.84
N LEU A 224 7.36 1.29 -13.61
CA LEU A 224 8.82 1.30 -13.44
C LEU A 224 9.53 1.73 -14.73
N ASN A 225 8.99 1.33 -15.89
CA ASN A 225 9.63 1.47 -17.19
C ASN A 225 9.04 2.59 -18.05
N ASP A 226 7.84 3.09 -17.71
CA ASP A 226 7.19 4.18 -18.42
C ASP A 226 6.64 5.22 -17.43
N GLU A 227 7.34 6.36 -17.36
CA GLU A 227 7.02 7.48 -16.48
C GLU A 227 5.72 8.20 -16.84
N ASN A 228 5.16 7.95 -18.04
CA ASN A 228 3.88 8.52 -18.46
C ASN A 228 2.69 7.71 -17.95
N ILE A 229 2.93 6.55 -17.33
CA ILE A 229 1.88 5.77 -16.69
C ILE A 229 1.66 6.31 -15.29
N HIS A 230 0.47 6.89 -15.10
CA HIS A 230 0.01 7.41 -13.82
C HIS A 230 -1.07 6.51 -13.24
N PHE A 231 -1.35 6.67 -11.95
CA PHE A 231 -2.53 6.08 -11.35
C PHE A 231 -3.66 7.11 -11.28
N MET A 232 -4.91 6.68 -11.45
CA MET A 232 -6.03 7.62 -11.58
C MET A 232 -6.26 8.48 -10.33
N THR A 233 -5.83 8.00 -9.16
CA THR A 233 -5.95 8.69 -7.87
C THR A 233 -4.69 9.46 -7.48
N ASP A 234 -3.66 9.53 -8.32
CA ASP A 234 -2.52 10.43 -8.09
C ASP A 234 -3.01 11.87 -8.00
N VAL A 235 -2.92 12.48 -6.81
CA VAL A 235 -3.30 13.88 -6.56
C VAL A 235 -2.43 14.84 -7.38
N ASP A 236 -1.13 14.55 -7.48
CA ASP A 236 -0.16 15.26 -8.31
C ASP A 236 0.72 14.26 -9.06
N ARG A 237 0.39 14.06 -10.34
CA ARG A 237 1.03 13.07 -11.22
C ARG A 237 2.52 13.31 -11.45
N ASP A 238 2.91 14.57 -11.59
CA ASP A 238 4.31 14.94 -11.85
C ASP A 238 5.17 14.70 -10.60
N THR A 239 4.62 15.04 -9.44
CA THR A 239 5.25 14.80 -8.14
C THR A 239 5.32 13.30 -7.84
N ALA A 240 4.25 12.54 -8.12
CA ALA A 240 4.21 11.08 -7.96
C ALA A 240 5.27 10.39 -8.82
N GLY A 241 5.34 10.75 -10.11
CA GLY A 241 6.36 10.23 -11.03
C GLY A 241 7.79 10.59 -10.60
N SER A 242 7.99 11.81 -10.08
CA SER A 242 9.28 12.25 -9.55
C SER A 242 9.69 11.49 -8.27
N ALA A 243 8.74 11.24 -7.36
CA ALA A 243 8.97 10.47 -6.15
C ALA A 243 9.28 9.00 -6.47
N ARG A 244 8.49 8.37 -7.34
CA ARG A 244 8.70 6.99 -7.83
C ARG A 244 10.12 6.82 -8.37
N ARG A 245 10.53 7.69 -9.30
CA ARG A 245 11.88 7.65 -9.90
C ARG A 245 12.98 7.79 -8.85
N ARG A 246 12.86 8.80 -7.97
CA ARG A 246 13.86 9.04 -6.92
C ARG A 246 14.01 7.83 -6.00
N ILE A 247 12.91 7.24 -5.55
CA ILE A 247 12.93 6.09 -4.63
C ILE A 247 13.46 4.85 -5.34
N PHE A 248 13.03 4.55 -6.58
CA PHE A 248 13.47 3.35 -7.28
C PHE A 248 14.92 3.41 -7.75
N GLU A 249 15.45 4.57 -8.13
CA GLU A 249 16.89 4.73 -8.40
C GLU A 249 17.73 4.45 -7.14
N GLN A 250 17.33 4.97 -5.99
CA GLN A 250 18.02 4.70 -4.72
C GLN A 250 17.90 3.22 -4.29
N ALA A 251 16.75 2.60 -4.54
CA ALA A 251 16.53 1.19 -4.24
C ALA A 251 17.41 0.29 -5.11
N LYS A 252 17.54 0.61 -6.40
CA LYS A 252 18.40 -0.08 -7.38
C LYS A 252 19.87 0.02 -6.96
N GLU A 253 20.40 1.24 -6.77
CA GLU A 253 21.77 1.46 -6.28
C GLU A 253 22.05 0.73 -4.95
N GLY A 254 21.04 0.70 -4.08
CA GLY A 254 21.14 0.12 -2.76
C GLY A 254 20.89 -1.38 -2.67
N ARG A 255 20.48 -2.04 -3.76
CA ARG A 255 19.96 -3.42 -3.76
C ARG A 255 18.91 -3.63 -2.66
N VAL A 256 17.97 -2.71 -2.57
CA VAL A 256 16.91 -2.70 -1.55
C VAL A 256 15.74 -3.55 -2.01
N VAL A 257 15.23 -4.41 -1.11
CA VAL A 257 14.00 -5.16 -1.38
C VAL A 257 12.81 -4.20 -1.34
N ILE A 258 11.95 -4.26 -2.34
CA ILE A 258 10.71 -3.48 -2.43
C ILE A 258 9.54 -4.38 -2.06
N ALA A 259 8.63 -3.84 -1.25
CA ALA A 259 7.31 -4.38 -0.97
C ALA A 259 6.28 -3.28 -1.33
N ALA A 260 5.55 -3.48 -2.41
CA ALA A 260 4.47 -2.57 -2.83
C ALA A 260 3.12 -3.10 -2.34
N SER A 261 2.18 -2.19 -2.04
CA SER A 261 0.87 -2.58 -1.51
C SER A 261 0.05 -3.37 -2.52
N HIS A 262 0.16 -3.00 -3.80
CA HIS A 262 -0.70 -3.49 -4.87
C HIS A 262 -0.07 -4.53 -5.80
N LEU A 263 1.24 -4.73 -5.73
CA LEU A 263 1.93 -5.76 -6.52
C LEU A 263 1.86 -7.12 -5.82
N SER A 264 1.59 -8.17 -6.59
CA SER A 264 1.43 -9.55 -6.09
C SER A 264 2.43 -10.55 -6.68
N ASP A 265 3.09 -10.23 -7.80
CA ASP A 265 4.10 -11.10 -8.40
C ASP A 265 5.32 -10.30 -8.92
N PRO A 266 6.46 -10.31 -8.21
CA PRO A 266 6.67 -10.91 -6.89
C PRO A 266 6.23 -9.98 -5.74
N SER A 267 5.79 -10.56 -4.62
CA SER A 267 5.43 -9.84 -3.39
C SER A 267 6.61 -9.07 -2.75
N PHE A 268 7.83 -9.57 -2.95
CA PHE A 268 9.06 -8.91 -2.54
C PHE A 268 10.02 -8.92 -3.72
N ALA A 269 10.46 -7.73 -4.13
CA ALA A 269 11.17 -7.59 -5.39
C ALA A 269 12.49 -6.83 -5.24
N LEU A 270 13.50 -7.18 -6.02
CA LEU A 270 14.62 -6.29 -6.32
C LEU A 270 14.40 -5.69 -7.70
N ILE A 271 14.89 -4.46 -7.88
CA ILE A 271 14.99 -3.82 -9.18
C ILE A 271 16.42 -4.04 -9.70
N THR A 272 16.55 -4.58 -10.90
CA THR A 272 17.85 -4.80 -11.55
C THR A 272 18.34 -3.54 -12.28
N GLU A 273 19.60 -3.56 -12.75
CA GLU A 273 20.17 -2.47 -13.55
C GLU A 273 19.38 -2.18 -14.84
N ASP A 274 18.70 -3.20 -15.39
CA ASP A 274 17.89 -3.09 -16.61
C ASP A 274 16.40 -2.77 -16.31
N ASP A 275 16.10 -2.25 -15.11
CA ASP A 275 14.75 -1.86 -14.66
C ASP A 275 13.71 -2.99 -14.74
N THR A 276 14.15 -4.19 -14.39
CA THR A 276 13.27 -5.37 -14.26
C THR A 276 13.10 -5.79 -12.80
N TRP A 277 11.90 -6.27 -12.49
CA TRP A 277 11.56 -6.86 -11.19
C TRP A 277 12.06 -8.30 -11.11
N VAL A 278 12.76 -8.63 -10.04
CA VAL A 278 13.16 -10.02 -9.73
C VAL A 278 12.72 -10.39 -8.31
N ASP A 279 12.19 -11.60 -8.16
CA ASP A 279 11.73 -12.11 -6.87
C ASP A 279 12.91 -12.18 -5.87
N ALA A 280 12.81 -11.42 -4.78
CA ALA A 280 13.80 -11.37 -3.73
C ALA A 280 13.77 -12.62 -2.82
N THR A 281 12.73 -13.45 -2.93
CA THR A 281 12.56 -14.69 -2.16
C THR A 281 13.09 -15.92 -2.88
N ALA A 282 13.29 -15.84 -4.20
CA ALA A 282 13.90 -16.89 -4.99
C ALA A 282 15.39 -16.99 -4.66
N ARG A 283 15.76 -18.02 -3.87
CA ARG A 283 17.15 -18.38 -3.56
C ARG A 283 17.71 -19.38 -4.56
#